data_AF-A0A936RAD6-F1
#
_entry.id   AF-A0A936RAD6-F1
#
_cell.length_a   1.000
_cell.length_b   1.000
_cell.length_c   1.000
_cell.angle_alpha   90.00
_cell.angle_beta   90.00
_cell.angle_gamma   90.00
#
_symmetry.space_group_name_H-M   'P 1'
#
loop_
_entity.id
_entity.type
_entity.pdbx_description
1 polymer ?
#
loop_
_entity_poly.entity_id
_entity_poly.type
_entity_poly.pdbx_seq_one_letter_code
_entity_poly.pdbx_strand_id
1 'polypeptide(L)'
;MQIHLDATKKGLLSGLIMIGLSLLFYYTKQPFNSPLQYLIYVIYAAGIVWTIYEFSKTEENPNKFGAFFLQGFKCFIVITLLMVVFTFVFNKMHPEFKEDMVKAYREDMVSKGNTTPDEILKNIEKAKEYYLTMLLSGAIFGYLLAGAAITAATSFIFLKRN
;
A
#
# COMPACT_ATOMS: atom_id res chain seq x y z
N MET A 1 -21.44 13.61 21.37
CA MET A 1 -20.60 14.33 20.39
C MET A 1 -20.12 13.31 19.36
N GLN A 2 -20.80 13.19 18.22
CA GLN A 2 -20.35 12.28 17.16
C GLN A 2 -19.21 12.96 16.40
N ILE A 3 -18.00 12.42 16.51
CA ILE A 3 -16.83 12.94 15.79
C ILE A 3 -17.03 12.54 14.33
N HIS A 4 -17.51 13.47 13.49
CA HIS A 4 -17.61 13.24 12.06
C HIS A 4 -16.20 13.29 11.46
N LEU A 5 -15.60 12.12 11.21
CA LEU A 5 -14.28 12.00 10.61
C LEU A 5 -14.43 12.13 9.08
N ASP A 6 -13.88 13.20 8.52
CA ASP A 6 -13.76 13.37 7.07
C ASP A 6 -12.86 12.27 6.46
N ALA A 7 -13.03 11.99 5.16
CA ALA A 7 -12.32 10.95 4.42
C ALA A 7 -10.80 11.02 4.59
N THR A 8 -10.25 12.22 4.63
CA THR A 8 -8.82 12.47 4.85
C THR A 8 -8.35 12.02 6.24
N LYS A 9 -9.15 12.28 7.29
CA LYS A 9 -8.85 11.85 8.67
C LYS A 9 -8.96 10.34 8.83
N LYS A 10 -9.92 9.70 8.16
CA LYS A 10 -10.02 8.23 8.10
C LYS A 10 -8.84 7.60 7.38
N GLY A 11 -8.39 8.24 6.29
CA GLY A 11 -7.16 7.86 5.60
C GLY A 11 -5.93 7.97 6.52
N LEU A 12 -5.80 9.08 7.25
CA LEU A 12 -4.72 9.26 8.22
C LEU A 12 -4.74 8.19 9.32
N LEU A 13 -5.90 7.92 9.93
CA LEU A 13 -6.04 6.89 10.95
C LEU A 13 -5.69 5.50 10.41
N SER A 14 -6.23 5.13 9.24
CA SER A 14 -5.96 3.83 8.61
C SER A 14 -4.49 3.68 8.26
N GLY A 15 -3.86 4.73 7.73
CA GLY A 15 -2.42 4.76 7.44
C GLY A 15 -1.56 4.60 8.70
N LEU A 16 -1.92 5.27 9.81
CA LEU A 16 -1.21 5.11 11.08
C LEU A 16 -1.34 3.69 11.65
N ILE A 17 -2.52 3.07 11.54
CA ILE A 17 -2.72 1.67 11.93
C ILE A 17 -1.85 0.74 11.08
N MET A 18 -1.79 0.96 9.75
CA MET A 18 -0.95 0.19 8.85
C MET A 18 0.54 0.33 9.18
N ILE A 19 1.01 1.54 9.50
CA ILE A 19 2.39 1.79 9.95
C ILE A 19 2.67 1.05 11.26
N GLY A 20 1.77 1.16 12.24
CA GLY A 20 1.89 0.46 13.52
C GLY A 20 1.98 -1.06 13.35
N LEU A 21 1.16 -1.63 12.46
CA LEU A 21 1.20 -3.06 12.13
C LEU A 21 2.49 -3.46 11.41
N SER A 22 2.98 -2.61 10.49
CA SER A 22 4.25 -2.83 9.79
C SER A 22 5.43 -2.88 10.76
N LEU A 23 5.45 -1.95 11.73
CA LEU A 23 6.46 -1.94 12.80
C LEU A 23 6.33 -3.17 13.70
N LEU A 24 5.11 -3.58 14.07
CA LEU A 24 4.87 -4.79 14.86
C LEU A 24 5.43 -6.04 14.17
N PHE A 25 5.17 -6.20 12.87
CA PHE A 25 5.70 -7.33 12.09
C PHE A 25 7.22 -7.32 12.01
N TYR A 26 7.81 -6.14 11.86
CA TYR A 26 9.25 -6.00 11.90
C TYR A 26 9.85 -6.43 13.26
N TYR A 27 9.34 -5.90 14.38
CA TYR A 27 9.87 -6.23 15.71
C TYR A 27 9.63 -7.68 16.13
N THR A 28 8.56 -8.30 15.63
CA THR A 28 8.27 -9.73 15.83
C THR A 28 9.01 -10.63 14.85
N LYS A 29 9.87 -10.07 13.98
CA LYS A 29 10.66 -10.77 12.96
C LYS A 29 9.81 -11.65 12.05
N GLN A 30 8.61 -11.17 11.71
CA GLN A 30 7.74 -11.89 10.79
C GLN A 30 8.38 -11.96 9.39
N PRO A 31 8.36 -13.12 8.73
CA PRO A 31 8.86 -13.22 7.37
C PRO A 31 8.12 -12.26 6.43
N PHE A 32 8.85 -11.68 5.47
CA PHE A 32 8.26 -10.82 4.44
C PHE A 32 7.22 -11.54 3.57
N ASN A 33 7.32 -12.87 3.43
CA ASN A 33 6.34 -13.69 2.69
C ASN A 33 5.26 -14.28 3.61
N SER A 34 5.18 -13.83 4.87
CA SER A 34 4.16 -14.31 5.80
C SER A 34 2.76 -13.90 5.31
N PRO A 35 1.76 -14.81 5.33
CA PRO A 35 0.38 -14.45 5.05
C PRO A 35 -0.15 -13.32 5.94
N LEU A 36 0.46 -13.10 7.10
CA LEU A 36 0.12 -11.98 8.00
C LEU A 36 0.33 -10.61 7.34
N GLN A 37 1.23 -10.50 6.36
CA GLN A 37 1.44 -9.26 5.61
C GLN A 37 0.18 -8.82 4.85
N TYR A 38 -0.69 -9.77 4.46
CA TYR A 38 -1.99 -9.45 3.85
C TYR A 38 -2.93 -8.70 4.78
N LEU A 39 -2.73 -8.79 6.10
CA LEU A 39 -3.53 -8.04 7.08
C LEU A 39 -3.40 -6.53 6.88
N ILE A 40 -2.21 -6.04 6.48
CA ILE A 40 -2.00 -4.61 6.17
C ILE A 40 -2.91 -4.18 5.01
N TYR A 41 -3.05 -5.02 3.98
CA TYR A 41 -3.95 -4.77 2.84
C TYR A 41 -5.43 -4.90 3.22
N VAL A 42 -5.77 -5.77 4.17
CA VAL A 42 -7.14 -5.83 4.72
C VAL A 42 -7.49 -4.54 5.46
N ILE A 43 -6.59 -4.00 6.27
CA ILE A 43 -6.79 -2.69 6.94
C ILE A 43 -6.93 -1.57 5.91
N TYR A 44 -6.09 -1.58 4.88
CA TYR A 44 -6.17 -0.64 3.77
C TYR A 44 -7.56 -0.66 3.10
N ALA A 45 -8.04 -1.84 2.71
CA ALA A 45 -9.35 -2.01 2.10
C ALA A 45 -10.48 -1.62 3.05
N ALA A 46 -10.41 -2.03 4.33
CA ALA A 46 -11.40 -1.70 5.34
C ALA A 46 -11.54 -0.18 5.55
N GLY A 47 -10.42 0.55 5.60
CA GLY A 47 -10.43 2.01 5.73
C GLY A 47 -11.14 2.72 4.56
N ILE A 48 -10.91 2.24 3.33
CA ILE A 48 -11.59 2.75 2.13
C ILE A 48 -13.08 2.42 2.16
N VAL A 49 -13.42 1.15 2.41
CA VAL A 49 -14.81 0.69 2.44
C VAL A 49 -15.61 1.41 3.53
N TRP A 50 -15.03 1.57 4.72
CA TRP A 50 -15.65 2.33 5.82
C TRP A 50 -15.92 3.78 5.42
N THR A 51 -14.96 4.43 4.74
CA THR A 51 -15.13 5.80 4.26
C THR A 51 -16.32 5.94 3.32
N ILE A 52 -16.42 5.07 2.32
CA ILE A 52 -17.50 5.10 1.32
C ILE A 52 -18.84 4.72 1.96
N TYR A 53 -18.84 3.72 2.84
CA TYR A 53 -20.03 3.28 3.57
C TYR A 53 -20.64 4.40 4.41
N GLU A 54 -19.82 5.14 5.16
CA GLU A 54 -20.34 6.23 5.99
C GLU A 54 -20.86 7.38 5.14
N PHE A 55 -20.19 7.72 4.04
CA PHE A 55 -20.69 8.68 3.07
C PHE A 55 -22.00 8.22 2.41
N SER A 56 -22.21 6.91 2.22
CA SER A 56 -23.47 6.40 1.65
C SER A 56 -24.71 6.68 2.51
N LYS A 57 -24.51 6.96 3.80
CA LYS A 57 -25.57 7.22 4.77
C LYS A 57 -25.86 8.71 4.97
N THR A 58 -25.05 9.61 4.41
CA THR A 58 -25.27 11.05 4.58
C THR A 58 -26.39 11.53 3.65
N GLU A 59 -27.16 12.51 4.11
CA GLU A 59 -28.22 13.12 3.28
C GLU A 59 -27.65 13.96 2.13
N GLU A 60 -26.41 14.45 2.28
CA GLU A 60 -25.68 15.22 1.26
C GLU A 60 -25.17 14.36 0.09
N ASN A 61 -25.29 13.04 0.17
CA ASN A 61 -24.79 12.15 -0.87
C ASN A 61 -25.67 12.25 -2.14
N PRO A 62 -25.12 12.70 -3.29
CA PRO A 62 -25.88 12.82 -4.52
C PRO A 62 -26.21 11.46 -5.19
N ASN A 63 -25.83 10.33 -4.57
CA ASN A 63 -25.98 8.97 -5.09
C ASN A 63 -25.42 8.80 -6.51
N LYS A 64 -24.22 9.35 -6.74
CA LYS A 64 -23.48 9.24 -8.02
C LYS A 64 -22.17 8.51 -7.81
N PHE A 65 -21.80 7.66 -8.76
CA PHE A 65 -20.52 6.94 -8.74
C PHE A 65 -19.32 7.87 -8.45
N GLY A 66 -19.24 8.99 -9.18
CA GLY A 66 -18.13 9.95 -9.01
C GLY A 66 -18.03 10.55 -7.61
N ALA A 67 -19.15 10.72 -6.89
CA ALA A 67 -19.13 11.23 -5.52
C ALA A 67 -18.58 10.20 -4.54
N PHE A 68 -19.01 8.94 -4.66
CA PHE A 68 -18.45 7.83 -3.88
C PHE A 68 -16.96 7.62 -4.17
N PHE A 69 -16.60 7.63 -5.46
CA PHE A 69 -15.22 7.43 -5.88
C PHE A 69 -14.31 8.53 -5.33
N LEU A 70 -14.76 9.79 -5.37
CA LEU A 70 -14.00 10.91 -4.82
C LEU A 70 -13.75 10.77 -3.31
N GLN A 71 -14.72 10.25 -2.55
CA GLN A 71 -14.54 10.02 -1.11
C GLN A 71 -13.54 8.90 -0.83
N GLY A 72 -13.62 7.78 -1.56
CA GLY A 72 -12.60 6.73 -1.48
C GLY A 72 -11.22 7.24 -1.87
N PHE A 73 -11.12 8.01 -2.95
CA PHE A 73 -9.88 8.65 -3.41
C PHE A 73 -9.22 9.52 -2.34
N LYS A 74 -9.98 10.43 -1.73
CA LYS A 74 -9.48 11.29 -0.63
C LYS A 74 -8.93 10.49 0.55
N CYS A 75 -9.50 9.32 0.84
CA CYS A 75 -9.01 8.44 1.88
C CYS A 75 -7.71 7.73 1.44
N PHE A 76 -7.73 7.02 0.31
CA PHE A 76 -6.61 6.18 -0.07
C PHE A 76 -5.38 6.97 -0.54
N ILE A 77 -5.53 8.19 -1.05
CA ILE A 77 -4.40 9.04 -1.41
C ILE A 77 -3.60 9.45 -0.18
N VAL A 78 -4.28 9.76 0.94
CA VAL A 78 -3.64 10.08 2.21
C VAL A 78 -2.87 8.87 2.74
N ILE A 79 -3.50 7.68 2.72
CA ILE A 79 -2.82 6.44 3.11
C ILE A 79 -1.58 6.20 2.25
N THR A 80 -1.70 6.37 0.92
CA THR A 80 -0.59 6.17 -0.03
C THR A 80 0.58 7.08 0.31
N LEU A 81 0.34 8.37 0.50
CA LEU A 81 1.40 9.33 0.85
C LEU A 81 2.09 8.96 2.17
N LEU A 82 1.31 8.58 3.19
CA LEU A 82 1.87 8.14 4.48
C LEU A 82 2.73 6.88 4.35
N MET A 83 2.24 5.87 3.63
CA MET A 83 2.96 4.61 3.45
C MET A 83 4.24 4.79 2.62
N VAL A 84 4.23 5.68 1.64
CA VAL A 84 5.42 6.00 0.83
C VAL A 84 6.47 6.71 1.68
N VAL A 85 6.08 7.72 2.46
CA VAL A 85 6.99 8.42 3.38
C VAL A 85 7.54 7.44 4.43
N PHE A 86 6.68 6.62 5.02
CA PHE A 86 7.09 5.58 5.96
C PHE A 86 8.10 4.61 5.32
N THR A 87 7.78 4.07 4.14
CA THR A 87 8.67 3.14 3.42
C THR A 87 10.03 3.77 3.15
N PHE A 88 10.06 5.03 2.71
CA PHE A 88 11.30 5.76 2.46
C PHE A 88 12.13 5.93 3.74
N VAL A 89 11.53 6.44 4.81
CA VAL A 89 12.23 6.68 6.09
C VAL A 89 12.71 5.36 6.69
N PHE A 90 11.85 4.34 6.70
CA PHE A 90 12.15 3.04 7.28
C PHE A 90 13.32 2.34 6.56
N ASN A 91 13.33 2.33 5.22
CA ASN A 91 14.44 1.74 4.47
C ASN A 91 15.74 2.55 4.58
N LYS A 92 15.65 3.87 4.81
CA LYS A 92 16.84 4.69 5.08
C LYS A 92 17.43 4.41 6.46
N MET A 93 16.59 4.06 7.44
CA MET A 93 17.01 3.65 8.78
C MET A 93 17.54 2.20 8.82
N HIS A 94 17.08 1.36 7.88
CA HIS A 94 17.40 -0.06 7.79
C HIS A 94 18.06 -0.41 6.44
N PRO A 95 19.31 0.05 6.19
CA PRO A 95 20.02 -0.21 4.93
C PRO A 95 20.25 -1.70 4.66
N GLU A 96 20.18 -2.56 5.67
CA GLU A 96 20.28 -4.02 5.56
C GLU A 96 19.26 -4.62 4.59
N PHE A 97 18.05 -4.05 4.48
CA PHE A 97 17.03 -4.56 3.56
C PHE A 97 17.43 -4.49 2.10
N LYS A 98 18.26 -3.50 1.73
CA LYS A 98 18.80 -3.41 0.38
C LYS A 98 19.70 -4.59 0.08
N GLU A 99 20.56 -4.96 1.02
CA GLU A 99 21.50 -6.08 0.84
C GLU A 99 20.76 -7.43 0.85
N ASP A 100 19.78 -7.60 1.74
CA ASP A 100 18.94 -8.80 1.78
C ASP A 100 18.15 -9.00 0.48
N MET A 101 17.55 -7.93 -0.05
CA MET A 101 16.83 -7.96 -1.33
C MET A 101 17.76 -8.37 -2.48
N VAL A 102 18.95 -7.77 -2.54
CA VAL A 102 19.93 -8.07 -3.59
C VAL A 102 20.42 -9.51 -3.52
N LYS A 103 20.63 -10.03 -2.30
CA LYS A 103 20.99 -11.44 -2.10
C LYS A 103 19.88 -12.36 -2.61
N ALA A 104 18.63 -12.11 -2.23
CA ALA A 104 17.48 -12.88 -2.70
C ALA A 104 17.33 -12.82 -4.23
N TYR A 105 17.54 -11.63 -4.83
CA TYR A 105 17.49 -11.44 -6.27
C TYR A 105 18.60 -12.21 -7.01
N ARG A 106 19.81 -12.25 -6.45
CA ARG A 106 20.92 -13.06 -6.98
C ARG A 106 20.58 -14.54 -6.94
N GLU A 107 20.08 -15.03 -5.81
CA GLU A 107 19.70 -16.44 -5.62
C GLU A 107 18.61 -16.86 -6.62
N ASP A 108 17.59 -16.01 -6.83
CA ASP A 108 16.55 -16.23 -7.83
C ASP A 108 17.13 -16.33 -9.26
N MET A 109 18.03 -15.43 -9.64
CA MET A 109 18.67 -15.44 -10.96
C MET A 109 19.53 -16.69 -11.20
N VAL A 110 20.32 -17.10 -10.21
CA VAL A 110 21.12 -18.33 -10.29
C VAL A 110 20.21 -19.55 -10.42
N SER A 111 19.11 -19.59 -9.66
CA SER A 111 18.16 -20.71 -9.72
C SER A 111 17.47 -20.87 -11.07
N LYS A 112 17.29 -19.78 -11.82
CA LYS A 112 16.67 -19.78 -13.16
C LYS A 112 17.60 -20.27 -14.26
N GLY A 113 18.91 -20.36 -14.03
CA GLY A 113 19.90 -20.97 -14.92
C GLY A 113 20.15 -20.28 -16.27
N ASN A 114 19.40 -19.23 -16.60
CA ASN A 114 19.41 -18.57 -17.92
C ASN A 114 20.24 -17.28 -17.95
N THR A 115 21.23 -17.13 -17.05
CA THR A 115 21.99 -15.87 -16.94
C THR A 115 23.46 -16.16 -16.71
N THR A 116 24.32 -15.53 -17.51
CA THR A 116 25.78 -15.66 -17.38
C THR A 116 26.29 -14.98 -16.09
N PRO A 117 27.46 -15.36 -15.56
CA PRO A 117 28.03 -14.70 -14.38
C PRO A 117 28.17 -13.18 -14.51
N ASP A 118 28.59 -12.70 -15.68
CA ASP A 118 28.77 -11.27 -15.94
C ASP A 118 27.44 -10.51 -16.00
N GLU A 119 26.40 -11.12 -16.57
CA GLU A 119 25.04 -10.55 -16.56
C GLU A 119 24.45 -10.52 -15.16
N ILE A 120 24.70 -11.55 -14.34
CA ILE A 120 24.27 -11.57 -12.93
C ILE A 120 24.88 -10.39 -12.17
N LEU A 121 26.20 -10.17 -12.30
CA LEU A 121 26.89 -9.06 -11.63
C LEU A 121 26.33 -7.70 -12.07
N LYS A 122 26.19 -7.49 -13.39
CA LYS A 122 25.65 -6.25 -13.94
C LYS A 122 24.21 -5.97 -13.48
N ASN A 123 23.37 -7.01 -13.38
CA ASN A 123 21.99 -6.86 -12.94
C ASN A 123 21.90 -6.59 -11.43
N ILE A 124 22.80 -7.18 -10.63
CA ILE A 124 22.91 -6.90 -9.19
C ILE A 124 23.30 -5.44 -8.94
N GLU A 125 24.27 -4.90 -9.68
CA GLU A 125 24.68 -3.49 -9.55
C GLU A 125 23.51 -2.55 -9.83
N LYS A 126 22.77 -2.78 -10.91
CA LYS A 126 21.56 -2.03 -11.23
C LYS A 126 20.48 -2.18 -10.16
N ALA A 127 20.26 -3.39 -9.64
CA ALA A 127 19.29 -3.63 -8.58
C ALA A 127 19.65 -2.84 -7.31
N LYS A 128 20.94 -2.74 -6.96
CA LYS A 128 21.43 -1.89 -5.86
C LYS A 128 21.20 -0.41 -6.15
N GLU A 129 21.50 0.05 -7.35
CA GLU A 129 21.36 1.46 -7.74
C GLU A 129 19.89 1.92 -7.68
N TYR A 130 18.99 1.14 -8.28
CA TYR A 130 17.58 1.48 -8.42
C TYR A 130 16.68 0.95 -7.29
N TYR A 131 17.24 0.27 -6.29
CA TYR A 131 16.49 -0.38 -5.19
C TYR A 131 15.38 0.51 -4.62
N LEU A 132 15.75 1.70 -4.16
CA LEU A 132 14.81 2.60 -3.48
C LEU A 132 13.76 3.12 -4.46
N THR A 133 14.16 3.47 -5.68
CA THR A 133 13.25 3.92 -6.73
C THR A 133 12.23 2.84 -7.08
N MET A 134 12.67 1.59 -7.23
CA MET A 134 11.80 0.46 -7.54
C MET A 134 10.84 0.17 -6.39
N LEU A 135 11.34 0.17 -5.15
CA LEU A 135 10.54 -0.06 -3.95
C LEU A 135 9.45 1.00 -3.78
N LEU A 136 9.81 2.27 -3.88
CA LEU A 136 8.85 3.38 -3.74
C LEU A 136 7.87 3.42 -4.91
N SER A 137 8.33 3.17 -6.14
CA SER A 137 7.44 3.09 -7.30
C SER A 137 6.44 1.95 -7.14
N GLY A 138 6.91 0.78 -6.68
CA GLY A 138 6.05 -0.36 -6.36
C GLY A 138 5.01 -0.02 -5.30
N ALA A 139 5.40 0.65 -4.22
CA ALA A 139 4.47 1.12 -3.19
C ALA A 139 3.46 2.13 -3.74
N ILE A 140 3.90 3.15 -4.48
CA ILE A 140 3.03 4.18 -5.06
C ILE A 140 1.99 3.54 -5.98
N PHE A 141 2.43 2.82 -7.01
CA PHE A 141 1.51 2.25 -7.99
C PHE A 141 0.67 1.12 -7.38
N GLY A 142 1.25 0.31 -6.49
CA GLY A 142 0.53 -0.75 -5.79
C GLY A 142 -0.65 -0.22 -4.99
N TYR A 143 -0.42 0.80 -4.15
CA TYR A 143 -1.51 1.42 -3.39
C TYR A 143 -2.48 2.19 -4.29
N LEU A 144 -2.01 2.99 -5.25
CA LEU A 144 -2.91 3.77 -6.11
C LEU A 144 -3.83 2.87 -6.94
N LEU A 145 -3.32 1.80 -7.55
CA LEU A 145 -4.11 0.86 -8.35
C LEU A 145 -5.08 0.05 -7.49
N ALA A 146 -4.60 -0.51 -6.37
CA ALA A 146 -5.45 -1.26 -5.45
C ALA A 146 -6.55 -0.37 -4.85
N GLY A 147 -6.18 0.83 -4.41
CA GLY A 147 -7.11 1.82 -3.84
C GLY A 147 -8.17 2.25 -4.85
N ALA A 148 -7.78 2.51 -6.10
CA ALA A 148 -8.71 2.83 -7.17
C ALA A 148 -9.67 1.67 -7.46
N ALA A 149 -9.16 0.43 -7.53
CA ALA A 149 -9.99 -0.76 -7.77
C ALA A 149 -10.99 -1.01 -6.63
N ILE A 150 -10.54 -0.98 -5.37
CA ILE A 150 -11.39 -1.15 -4.19
C ILE A 150 -12.45 -0.04 -4.14
N THR A 151 -12.03 1.21 -4.37
CA THR A 151 -12.92 2.37 -4.38
C THR A 151 -13.97 2.25 -5.47
N ALA A 152 -13.59 1.88 -6.69
CA ALA A 152 -14.52 1.69 -7.80
C ALA A 152 -15.53 0.58 -7.49
N ALA A 153 -15.06 -0.61 -7.07
CA ALA A 153 -15.93 -1.73 -6.71
C ALA A 153 -16.92 -1.35 -5.60
N THR A 154 -16.42 -0.71 -4.54
CA THR A 154 -17.26 -0.27 -3.41
C THR A 154 -18.26 0.81 -3.83
N SER A 155 -17.85 1.73 -4.70
CA SER A 155 -18.74 2.77 -5.25
C SER A 155 -19.89 2.18 -6.06
N PHE A 156 -19.66 1.10 -6.81
CA PHE A 156 -20.72 0.38 -7.52
C PHE A 156 -21.67 -0.36 -6.57
N ILE A 157 -21.15 -0.94 -5.49
CA ILE A 157 -21.97 -1.65 -4.48
C ILE A 157 -22.95 -0.69 -3.79
N PHE A 158 -22.51 0.52 -3.44
CA PHE A 158 -23.35 1.50 -2.73
C PHE A 158 -24.17 2.42 -3.63
N LEU A 159 -24.00 2.33 -4.94
CA LEU A 159 -24.85 3.03 -5.89
C LEU A 159 -26.26 2.43 -5.83
N LYS A 160 -27.23 3.17 -5.29
CA LYS A 160 -28.62 2.69 -5.29
C LYS A 160 -29.13 2.62 -6.73
N ARG A 161 -29.61 1.45 -7.13
CA ARG A 161 -30.37 1.28 -8.38
C ARG A 161 -31.76 1.86 -8.14
N ASN A 162 -32.00 3.07 -8.65
CA ASN A 162 -33.34 3.61 -8.80
C ASN A 162 -34.09 2.87 -9.91
#